data_AF-A0AAU7J981-F1
#
_entry.id   AF-A0AAU7J981-F1
#
_cell.length_a   1.000
_cell.length_b   1.000
_cell.length_c   1.000
_cell.angle_alpha   90.00
_cell.angle_beta   90.00
_cell.angle_gamma   90.00
#
_symmetry.space_group_name_H-M   'P 1'
#
loop_
_entity.id
_entity.type
_entity.pdbx_description
1 polymer ?
#
loop_
_entity_poly.entity_id
_entity_poly.type
_entity_poly.pdbx_seq_one_letter_code
_entity_poly.pdbx_strand_id
1 'polypeptide(L)'
;MAPLPFRWSGEAFEPLRGFAKRANNLFVVGEVYRLEPVEDRSSASHKHEFAWLKEAWQNLPETLAEQYPTAEHLRKRALIDAGFYDETIVDAGTQAAAIRVASFVRAREEFTLVIVRGTFVVTRTAKSQSVRAMGNKDFQRSKAAIMDVVSELIGVTSTELARNAGRAA
;
A
#
# COMPACT_ATOMS: atom_id res chain seq x y z
N MET A 1 4.89 -5.18 -21.85
CA MET A 1 5.88 -6.24 -21.59
C MET A 1 6.80 -5.75 -20.48
N ALA A 2 7.02 -6.54 -19.42
CA ALA A 2 7.89 -6.10 -18.32
C ALA A 2 9.37 -6.10 -18.76
N PRO A 3 10.19 -5.11 -18.33
CA PRO A 3 11.62 -5.07 -18.58
C PRO A 3 12.31 -6.38 -18.16
N LEU A 4 13.34 -6.79 -18.90
CA LEU A 4 14.17 -7.93 -18.53
C LEU A 4 15.35 -7.44 -17.67
N PRO A 5 15.63 -8.08 -16.53
CA PRO A 5 16.78 -7.71 -15.72
C PRO A 5 18.07 -8.24 -16.34
N PHE A 6 19.03 -7.34 -16.53
CA PHE A 6 20.39 -7.64 -16.96
C PHE A 6 21.39 -7.23 -15.88
N ARG A 7 22.51 -7.96 -15.81
CA ARG A 7 23.68 -7.61 -15.01
C ARG A 7 24.71 -6.94 -15.92
N TRP A 8 25.26 -5.81 -15.49
CA TRP A 8 26.44 -5.22 -16.12
C TRP A 8 27.69 -5.96 -15.61
N SER A 9 28.44 -6.61 -16.50
CA SER A 9 29.69 -7.34 -16.16
C SER A 9 30.94 -6.46 -16.20
N GLY A 10 30.82 -5.20 -16.63
CA GLY A 10 31.96 -4.32 -16.96
C GLY A 10 32.24 -4.26 -18.46
N GLU A 11 31.78 -5.26 -19.21
CA GLU A 11 31.98 -5.37 -20.66
C GLU A 11 30.66 -5.54 -21.42
N ALA A 12 29.69 -6.25 -20.84
CA ALA A 12 28.41 -6.54 -21.47
C ALA A 12 27.25 -6.58 -20.46
N PHE A 13 26.03 -6.50 -20.99
CA PHE A 13 24.81 -6.78 -20.24
C PHE A 13 24.43 -8.26 -20.40
N GLU A 14 24.43 -9.01 -19.29
CA GLU A 14 24.09 -10.44 -19.26
C GLU A 14 22.70 -10.65 -18.65
N PRO A 15 21.79 -11.40 -19.29
CA PRO A 15 20.48 -11.68 -18.72
C PRO A 15 20.63 -12.55 -17.47
N LEU A 16 19.86 -12.26 -16.41
CA LEU A 16 19.88 -13.11 -15.21
C LEU A 16 19.43 -14.54 -15.52
N ARG A 17 19.89 -15.53 -14.73
CA ARG A 17 19.76 -16.98 -14.96
C ARG A 17 18.33 -17.48 -15.29
N GLY A 18 17.28 -16.80 -14.82
CA GLY A 18 15.87 -17.14 -15.12
C GLY A 18 15.27 -16.48 -16.37
N PHE A 19 16.01 -15.58 -17.02
CA PHE A 19 15.49 -14.72 -18.09
C PHE A 19 16.13 -14.99 -19.45
N ALA A 20 17.14 -15.86 -19.53
CA ALA A 20 17.86 -16.19 -20.77
C ALA A 20 16.93 -16.62 -21.93
N LYS A 21 15.96 -17.50 -21.67
CA LYS A 21 14.99 -17.94 -22.69
C LYS A 21 14.14 -16.79 -23.23
N ARG A 22 13.75 -15.85 -22.36
CA ARG A 22 12.99 -14.65 -22.78
C ARG A 22 13.87 -13.68 -23.54
N ALA A 23 15.14 -13.51 -23.14
CA ALA A 23 16.09 -12.67 -23.86
C ALA A 23 16.31 -13.18 -25.29
N ASN A 24 16.52 -14.49 -25.48
CA ASN A 24 16.70 -15.10 -26.80
C ASN A 24 15.47 -14.97 -27.71
N ASN A 25 14.27 -14.88 -27.15
CA ASN A 25 13.06 -14.68 -27.93
C ASN A 25 12.84 -13.21 -28.32
N LEU A 26 13.48 -12.27 -27.63
CA LEU A 26 13.24 -10.83 -27.78
C LEU A 26 14.38 -10.10 -28.49
N PHE A 27 15.60 -10.58 -28.35
CA PHE A 27 16.80 -9.95 -28.89
C PHE A 27 17.45 -10.85 -29.93
N VAL A 28 17.92 -10.23 -31.01
CA VAL A 28 18.60 -10.90 -32.12
C VAL A 28 20.09 -10.60 -32.01
N VAL A 29 20.91 -11.63 -32.21
CA VAL A 29 22.37 -11.51 -32.18
C VAL A 29 22.81 -10.57 -33.32
N GLY A 30 23.59 -9.54 -32.98
CA GLY A 30 24.12 -8.55 -33.92
C GLY A 30 23.27 -7.29 -34.10
N GLU A 31 22.05 -7.26 -33.56
CA GLU A 31 21.20 -6.06 -33.58
C GLU A 31 21.60 -5.05 -32.50
N VAL A 32 21.38 -3.76 -32.78
CA VAL A 32 21.66 -2.67 -31.85
C VAL A 32 20.38 -2.27 -31.12
N TYR A 33 20.39 -2.43 -29.80
CA TYR A 33 19.28 -2.04 -28.93
C TYR A 33 19.64 -0.80 -28.12
N ARG A 34 18.67 0.11 -27.94
CA ARG A 34 18.79 1.21 -26.99
C ARG A 34 18.50 0.69 -25.58
N LEU A 35 19.39 0.96 -24.65
CA LEU A 35 19.26 0.59 -23.25
C LEU A 35 19.12 1.86 -22.42
N GLU A 36 18.18 1.84 -21.48
CA GLU A 36 18.01 2.88 -20.47
C GLU A 36 17.85 2.19 -19.10
N PRO A 37 18.47 2.72 -18.03
CA PRO A 37 18.20 2.25 -16.67
C PRO A 37 16.71 2.38 -16.34
N VAL A 38 16.05 1.24 -16.09
CA VAL A 38 14.66 1.25 -15.64
C VAL A 38 14.64 1.32 -14.12
N GLU A 39 14.20 2.45 -13.59
CA GLU A 39 13.95 2.62 -12.18
C GLU A 39 12.60 1.99 -11.80
N ASP A 40 12.62 0.72 -11.40
CA ASP A 40 11.43 -0.03 -10.95
C ASP A 40 11.02 0.40 -9.52
N ARG A 41 10.75 1.70 -9.35
CA ARG A 41 10.61 2.34 -8.02
C ARG A 41 9.34 1.93 -7.27
N SER A 42 8.31 1.44 -7.95
CA SER A 42 7.02 1.13 -7.32
C SER A 42 6.86 -0.36 -7.02
N SER A 43 7.24 -1.28 -7.91
CA SER A 43 6.87 -2.69 -7.77
C SER A 43 7.59 -3.39 -6.60
N ALA A 44 8.91 -3.20 -6.46
CA ALA A 44 9.68 -3.72 -5.33
C ALA A 44 9.31 -3.04 -4.01
N SER A 45 9.10 -1.72 -4.05
CA SER A 45 8.71 -0.92 -2.88
C SER A 45 7.32 -1.31 -2.36
N HIS A 46 6.34 -1.53 -3.25
CA HIS A 46 5.01 -2.04 -2.91
C HIS A 46 5.10 -3.44 -2.31
N LYS A 47 5.87 -4.36 -2.93
CA LYS A 47 6.02 -5.74 -2.40
C LYS A 47 6.57 -5.75 -0.97
N HIS A 48 7.58 -4.92 -0.70
CA HIS A 48 8.13 -4.78 0.64
C HIS A 48 7.09 -4.23 1.62
N GLU A 49 6.36 -3.17 1.24
CA GLU A 49 5.32 -2.58 2.06
C GLU A 49 4.21 -3.57 2.42
N PHE A 50 3.69 -4.32 1.45
CA PHE A 50 2.66 -5.32 1.70
C PHE A 50 3.16 -6.49 2.53
N ALA A 51 4.41 -6.91 2.36
CA ALA A 51 5.02 -7.95 3.18
C ALA A 51 5.14 -7.50 4.64
N TRP A 52 5.69 -6.29 4.86
CA TRP A 52 5.81 -5.69 6.18
C TRP A 52 4.44 -5.52 6.85
N LEU A 53 3.44 -5.02 6.13
CA LEU A 53 2.10 -4.80 6.67
C LEU A 53 1.41 -6.11 7.06
N LYS A 54 1.62 -7.16 6.27
CA LYS A 54 1.10 -8.49 6.59
C LYS A 54 1.71 -9.03 7.89
N GLU A 55 3.02 -8.87 8.06
CA GLU A 55 3.71 -9.26 9.29
C GLU A 55 3.21 -8.44 10.49
N ALA A 56 3.08 -7.12 10.34
CA ALA A 56 2.53 -6.24 11.36
C ALA A 56 1.10 -6.64 11.76
N TRP A 57 0.24 -6.93 10.78
CA TRP A 57 -1.13 -7.39 11.00
C TRP A 57 -1.20 -8.72 11.78
N GLN A 58 -0.30 -9.67 11.48
CA GLN A 58 -0.22 -10.95 12.19
C GLN A 58 0.23 -10.81 13.65
N ASN A 59 0.90 -9.71 13.99
CA ASN A 59 1.40 -9.42 15.34
C ASN A 59 0.54 -8.38 16.08
N LEU A 60 -0.66 -8.06 15.57
CA LEU A 60 -1.57 -7.16 16.27
C LEU A 60 -2.02 -7.75 17.62
N PRO A 61 -2.18 -6.93 18.66
CA PRO A 61 -2.89 -7.32 19.87
C PRO A 61 -4.27 -7.89 19.54
N GLU A 62 -4.71 -8.91 20.27
CA GLU A 62 -5.99 -9.60 20.03
C GLU A 62 -7.19 -8.63 20.03
N THR A 63 -7.15 -7.61 20.89
CA THR A 63 -8.15 -6.53 20.97
C THR A 63 -8.27 -5.67 19.70
N LEU A 64 -7.20 -5.62 18.90
CA LEU A 64 -7.15 -4.89 17.64
C LEU A 64 -7.35 -5.82 16.44
N ALA A 65 -6.98 -7.09 16.55
CA ALA A 65 -7.15 -8.08 15.49
C ALA A 65 -8.61 -8.19 15.04
N GLU A 66 -9.57 -8.12 15.98
CA GLU A 66 -11.01 -8.11 15.66
C GLU A 66 -11.44 -6.90 14.82
N GLN A 67 -10.77 -5.75 15.01
CA GLN A 67 -11.09 -4.51 14.28
C GLN A 67 -10.52 -4.50 12.86
N TYR A 68 -9.52 -5.35 12.59
CA TYR A 68 -8.84 -5.44 11.31
C TYR A 68 -8.89 -6.87 10.77
N PRO A 69 -10.01 -7.29 10.14
CA PRO A 69 -10.16 -8.66 9.63
C PRO A 69 -9.10 -9.09 8.63
N THR A 70 -8.49 -8.14 7.92
CA THR A 70 -7.42 -8.40 6.97
C THR A 70 -6.33 -7.32 7.03
N ALA A 71 -5.14 -7.63 6.54
CA ALA A 71 -4.08 -6.64 6.39
C ALA A 71 -4.50 -5.43 5.52
N GLU A 72 -5.43 -5.63 4.58
CA GLU A 72 -5.98 -4.54 3.77
C GLU A 72 -6.87 -3.60 4.58
N HIS A 73 -7.66 -4.11 5.55
CA HIS A 73 -8.41 -3.26 6.48
C HIS A 73 -7.46 -2.39 7.31
N LEU A 74 -6.39 -2.98 7.84
CA LEU A 74 -5.35 -2.26 8.57
C LEU A 74 -4.72 -1.17 7.69
N ARG A 75 -4.35 -1.50 6.44
CA ARG A 75 -3.79 -0.53 5.48
C ARG A 75 -4.70 0.66 5.27
N LYS A 76 -5.98 0.39 4.99
CA LYS A 76 -6.97 1.39 4.63
C LYS A 76 -7.28 2.31 5.81
N ARG A 77 -7.36 1.75 7.02
CA ARG A 77 -7.47 2.54 8.24
C ARG A 77 -6.23 3.41 8.44
N ALA A 78 -5.03 2.84 8.35
CA ALA A 78 -3.78 3.59 8.53
C ALA A 78 -3.64 4.75 7.52
N LEU A 79 -4.07 4.56 6.27
CA LEU A 79 -4.12 5.65 5.28
C LEU A 79 -5.06 6.79 5.71
N ILE A 80 -6.24 6.45 6.24
CA ILE A 80 -7.20 7.46 6.72
C ILE A 80 -6.62 8.22 7.92
N ASP A 81 -6.02 7.51 8.87
CA ASP A 81 -5.46 8.11 10.08
C ASP A 81 -4.22 8.97 9.75
N ALA A 82 -3.43 8.56 8.76
CA ALA A 82 -2.32 9.35 8.21
C ALA A 82 -2.75 10.55 7.33
N GLY A 83 -4.06 10.78 7.14
CA GLY A 83 -4.58 11.91 6.36
C GLY A 83 -4.63 11.69 4.84
N PHE A 84 -4.43 10.46 4.36
CA PHE A 84 -4.51 10.09 2.94
C PHE A 84 -5.90 9.56 2.57
N TYR A 85 -6.92 10.40 2.69
CA TYR A 85 -8.31 10.07 2.37
C TYR A 85 -9.00 11.18 1.58
N ASP A 86 -10.11 10.80 0.95
CA ASP A 86 -11.12 11.72 0.44
C ASP A 86 -12.30 11.75 1.40
N GLU A 87 -12.83 12.93 1.69
CA GLU A 87 -13.94 13.14 2.64
C GLU A 87 -15.20 13.56 1.91
N THR A 88 -16.32 12.94 2.27
CA THR A 88 -17.66 13.36 1.84
C THR A 88 -18.55 13.53 3.06
N ILE A 89 -19.32 14.61 3.10
CA ILE A 89 -20.23 14.93 4.19
C ILE A 89 -21.65 15.01 3.62
N VAL A 90 -22.57 14.26 4.22
CA VAL A 90 -23.99 14.26 3.86
C VAL A 90 -24.80 14.69 5.07
N ASP A 91 -25.63 15.73 4.92
CA ASP A 91 -26.66 16.06 5.91
C ASP A 91 -27.92 15.24 5.63
N ALA A 92 -28.32 14.40 6.58
CA ALA A 92 -29.52 13.60 6.48
C ALA A 92 -30.76 14.28 7.10
N GLY A 93 -30.61 15.50 7.63
CA GLY A 93 -31.68 16.32 8.22
C GLY A 93 -32.17 15.84 9.60
N THR A 94 -32.02 14.55 9.93
CA THR A 94 -32.33 13.99 11.25
C THR A 94 -31.32 12.91 11.65
N GLN A 95 -31.14 12.70 12.96
CA GLN A 95 -30.24 11.66 13.46
C GLN A 95 -30.67 10.25 13.03
N ALA A 96 -31.97 9.97 13.03
CA ALA A 96 -32.50 8.68 12.59
C ALA A 96 -32.21 8.41 11.10
N ALA A 97 -32.29 9.44 10.26
CA ALA A 97 -31.91 9.32 8.86
C ALA A 97 -30.39 9.15 8.68
N ALA A 98 -29.58 9.87 9.46
CA ALA A 98 -28.12 9.75 9.43
C ALA A 98 -27.65 8.33 9.77
N ILE A 99 -28.27 7.69 10.78
CA ILE A 99 -27.98 6.29 11.13
C ILE A 99 -28.31 5.35 9.96
N ARG A 100 -29.45 5.54 9.27
CA ARG A 100 -29.81 4.71 8.11
C ARG A 100 -28.85 4.87 6.94
N VAL A 101 -28.46 6.11 6.63
CA VAL A 101 -27.47 6.41 5.59
C VAL A 101 -26.12 5.81 5.95
N ALA A 102 -25.68 5.94 7.20
CA ALA A 102 -24.43 5.36 7.66
C ALA A 102 -24.42 3.83 7.54
N SER A 103 -25.50 3.15 7.94
CA SER A 103 -25.63 1.70 7.77
C SER A 103 -25.58 1.28 6.30
N PHE A 104 -26.23 2.04 5.41
CA PHE A 104 -26.18 1.79 3.97
C PHE A 104 -24.76 1.94 3.41
N VAL A 105 -24.05 3.00 3.76
CA VAL A 105 -22.66 3.23 3.30
C VAL A 105 -21.73 2.13 3.83
N ARG A 106 -21.83 1.76 5.11
CA ARG A 106 -21.02 0.69 5.71
C ARG A 106 -21.24 -0.67 5.02
N ALA A 107 -22.47 -0.97 4.62
CA ALA A 107 -22.77 -2.22 3.92
C ALA A 107 -22.24 -2.24 2.47
N ARG A 108 -22.10 -1.08 1.83
CA ARG A 108 -21.65 -0.94 0.44
C ARG A 108 -20.14 -0.77 0.30
N GLU A 109 -19.50 -0.08 1.24
CA GLU A 109 -18.09 0.29 1.19
C GLU A 109 -17.31 -0.27 2.38
N GLU A 110 -16.77 -1.48 2.19
CA GLU A 110 -16.08 -2.27 3.22
C GLU A 110 -14.94 -1.52 3.92
N PHE A 111 -14.16 -0.72 3.19
CA PHE A 111 -12.95 -0.07 3.71
C PHE A 111 -13.13 1.37 4.20
N THR A 112 -14.36 1.89 4.11
CA THR A 112 -14.64 3.30 4.34
C THR A 112 -14.93 3.59 5.81
N LEU A 113 -14.36 4.67 6.36
CA LEU A 113 -14.71 5.13 7.71
C LEU A 113 -16.00 5.94 7.66
N VAL A 114 -17.02 5.48 8.36
CA VAL A 114 -18.31 6.18 8.44
C VAL A 114 -18.55 6.67 9.87
N ILE A 115 -18.60 7.99 10.03
CA ILE A 115 -18.78 8.70 11.29
C ILE A 115 -20.13 9.43 11.24
N VAL A 116 -20.98 9.20 12.23
CA VAL A 116 -22.25 9.94 12.38
C VAL A 116 -22.06 11.04 13.42
N ARG A 117 -22.36 12.29 13.07
CA ARG A 117 -22.30 13.46 13.96
C ARG A 117 -23.63 14.22 13.90
N GLY A 118 -24.53 13.95 14.84
CA GLY A 118 -25.88 14.52 14.81
C GLY A 118 -26.64 14.07 13.58
N THR A 119 -26.98 15.00 12.68
CA THR A 119 -27.65 14.73 11.40
C THR A 119 -26.67 14.48 10.24
N PHE A 120 -25.37 14.69 10.45
CA PHE A 120 -24.35 14.53 9.43
C PHE A 120 -23.77 13.13 9.41
N VAL A 121 -23.52 12.63 8.21
CA VAL A 121 -22.73 11.42 7.95
C VAL A 121 -21.46 11.85 7.24
N VAL A 122 -20.32 11.62 7.89
CA VAL A 122 -18.98 11.87 7.35
C VAL A 122 -18.39 10.54 6.92
N THR A 123 -18.02 10.48 5.65
CA THR A 123 -17.48 9.30 4.99
C THR A 123 -16.05 9.60 4.57
N ARG A 124 -15.07 8.82 5.05
CA ARG A 124 -13.67 8.92 4.65
C ARG A 124 -13.23 7.67 3.93
N THR A 125 -12.85 7.83 2.68
CA THR A 125 -12.40 6.73 1.83
C THR A 125 -10.90 6.90 1.60
N ALA A 126 -10.12 5.86 1.92
CA ALA A 126 -8.68 5.90 1.75
C ALA A 126 -8.29 6.06 0.28
N LYS A 127 -7.33 6.96 0.01
CA LYS A 127 -6.83 7.19 -1.35
C LYS A 127 -6.16 5.95 -1.93
N SER A 128 -6.20 5.84 -3.26
CA SER A 128 -5.47 4.79 -3.97
C SER A 128 -3.97 5.05 -3.87
N GLN A 129 -3.25 4.12 -3.24
CA GLN A 129 -1.80 4.21 -3.05
C GLN A 129 -1.08 3.72 -4.31
N SER A 130 -1.11 4.54 -5.36
CA SER A 130 -0.38 4.28 -6.58
C SER A 130 0.26 5.56 -7.10
N VAL A 131 1.44 5.45 -7.68
CA VAL A 131 2.14 6.61 -8.28
C VAL A 131 1.26 7.32 -9.31
N ARG A 132 0.41 6.59 -10.05
CA ARG A 132 -0.55 7.17 -10.99
C ARG A 132 -1.63 8.02 -10.31
N ALA A 133 -2.11 7.61 -9.14
CA ALA A 133 -3.21 8.27 -8.46
C ALA A 133 -2.78 9.48 -7.61
N MET A 134 -1.61 9.43 -6.97
CA MET A 134 -1.15 10.47 -6.05
C MET A 134 0.18 11.12 -6.43
N GLY A 135 0.88 10.62 -7.44
CA GLY A 135 2.23 11.06 -7.77
C GLY A 135 3.29 10.44 -6.86
N ASN A 136 4.55 10.49 -7.29
CA ASN A 136 5.65 9.78 -6.61
C ASN A 136 5.91 10.31 -5.19
N LYS A 137 5.89 11.63 -4.99
CA LYS A 137 6.17 12.24 -3.68
C LYS A 137 5.15 11.82 -2.62
N ASP A 138 3.87 11.89 -2.97
CA ASP A 138 2.79 11.52 -2.05
C ASP A 138 2.70 10.01 -1.87
N PHE A 139 3.06 9.23 -2.89
CA PHE A 139 3.21 7.78 -2.75
C PHE A 139 4.24 7.41 -1.68
N GLN A 140 5.47 7.95 -1.76
CA GLN A 140 6.49 7.69 -0.74
C GLN A 140 6.08 8.22 0.65
N ARG A 141 5.45 9.41 0.72
CA ARG A 141 4.94 9.97 1.97
C ARG A 141 3.87 9.08 2.60
N SER A 142 2.95 8.55 1.80
CA SER A 142 1.89 7.68 2.28
C SER A 142 2.44 6.36 2.82
N LYS A 143 3.44 5.77 2.15
CA LYS A 143 4.08 4.54 2.59
C LYS A 143 4.75 4.69 3.95
N ALA A 144 5.54 5.74 4.14
CA ALA A 144 6.17 6.02 5.43
C ALA A 144 5.11 6.25 6.51
N ALA A 145 4.10 7.08 6.22
CA ALA A 145 3.08 7.44 7.20
C ALA A 145 2.24 6.24 7.67
N ILE A 146 1.89 5.29 6.79
CA ILE A 146 1.17 4.09 7.25
C ILE A 146 2.04 3.20 8.13
N MET A 147 3.35 3.14 7.87
CA MET A 147 4.27 2.35 8.68
C MET A 147 4.41 2.95 10.08
N ASP A 148 4.45 4.27 10.18
CA ASP A 148 4.49 4.99 11.46
C ASP A 148 3.20 4.74 12.25
N VAL A 149 2.02 4.95 11.63
CA VAL A 149 0.72 4.72 12.27
C VAL A 149 0.57 3.29 12.77
N VAL A 150 0.94 2.30 11.96
CA VAL A 150 0.81 0.88 12.33
C VAL A 150 1.82 0.50 13.43
N SER A 151 3.02 1.08 13.41
CA SER A 151 4.02 0.85 14.47
C SER A 151 3.53 1.41 15.82
N GLU A 152 2.99 2.64 15.82
CA GLU A 152 2.37 3.23 17.01
C GLU A 152 1.20 2.38 17.53
N LEU A 153 0.37 1.87 16.62
CA LEU A 153 -0.79 1.04 16.95
C LEU A 153 -0.39 -0.29 17.64
N ILE A 154 0.72 -0.90 17.23
CA ILE A 154 1.23 -2.16 17.81
C ILE A 154 1.94 -1.90 19.16
N GLY A 155 2.29 -0.65 19.46
CA GLY A 155 3.07 -0.31 20.65
C GLY A 155 4.53 -0.76 20.56
N VAL A 156 5.02 -1.06 19.35
CA VAL A 156 6.41 -1.39 19.06
C VAL A 156 6.93 -0.31 18.13
N THR A 157 7.96 0.43 18.54
CA THR A 157 8.51 1.51 17.71
C THR A 157 8.99 0.96 16.37
N SER A 158 8.84 1.72 15.28
CA SER A 158 9.22 1.31 13.91
C SER A 158 10.67 0.81 13.81
N THR A 159 11.53 1.30 14.70
CA THR A 159 12.94 0.92 14.86
C THR A 159 13.12 -0.53 15.34
N GLU A 160 12.19 -1.06 16.13
CA GLU A 160 12.26 -2.42 16.69
C GLU A 160 11.69 -3.47 15.74
N LEU A 161 10.69 -3.13 14.95
CA LEU A 161 10.17 -3.95 13.86
C LEU A 161 11.20 -4.12 12.74
N ALA A 162 11.90 -3.04 12.34
CA ALA A 162 12.99 -3.12 11.37
C ALA A 162 14.15 -4.03 11.84
N ARG A 163 14.43 -4.05 13.15
CA ARG A 163 15.44 -4.91 13.78
C ARG A 163 15.06 -6.39 13.78
N ASN A 164 13.78 -6.73 13.84
CA ASN A 164 13.30 -8.11 13.77
C ASN A 164 13.24 -8.63 12.33
N ALA A 165 12.81 -7.79 11.38
CA ALA A 165 12.83 -8.13 9.95
C ALA A 165 14.26 -8.41 9.44
N GLY A 166 15.27 -7.72 9.98
CA GLY A 166 16.69 -7.96 9.65
C GLY A 166 17.32 -9.21 10.31
N ARG A 167 16.64 -9.87 11.26
CA ARG A 167 17.11 -11.11 11.91
C ARG A 167 16.48 -12.37 11.32
N ALA A 168 15.44 -12.22 10.51
CA ALA A 168 14.73 -13.31 9.82
C ALA A 168 15.18 -13.51 8.36
N ALA A 169 16.20 -12.77 7.91
CA ALA A 169 16.86 -12.90 6.60
C ALA A 169 18.27 -13.50 6.78
#